data_AF-A0AAW9IA11-F1
#
_entry.id   AF-A0AAW9IA11-F1
#
_cell.length_a   1.000
_cell.length_b   1.000
_cell.length_c   1.000
_cell.angle_alpha   90.00
_cell.angle_beta   90.00
_cell.angle_gamma   90.00
#
_symmetry.space_group_name_H-M   'P 1'
#
loop_
_entity.id
_entity.type
_entity.pdbx_description
1 polymer ?
#
loop_
_entity_poly.entity_id
_entity_poly.type
_entity_poly.pdbx_seq_one_letter_code
_entity_poly.pdbx_strand_id
1 'polypeptide(L)' 'MFAINGLEEYVKRQEFLKELNIPKDSKIDFQLLAQGEYNINYLFTHPVTKDNLILRVNTASQ' A
#
# COMPACT_ATOMS: atom_id res chain seq x y z
N MET A 1 2.35 8.88 -6.51
CA MET A 1 1.95 8.11 -7.71
C MET A 1 2.66 6.77 -7.65
N PHE A 2 1.91 5.67 -7.73
CA PHE A 2 2.48 4.32 -7.70
C PHE A 2 3.21 3.99 -9.00
N ALA A 3 4.21 3.11 -8.94
CA ALA A 3 4.96 2.65 -10.11
C ALA A 3 4.23 1.50 -10.85
N ILE A 4 3.25 0.89 -10.19
CA ILE A 4 2.50 -0.27 -10.68
C ILE A 4 1.10 0.19 -11.11
N ASN A 5 0.74 -0.11 -12.34
CA ASN A 5 -0.58 0.20 -12.89
C ASN A 5 -1.69 -0.49 -12.08
N GLY A 6 -2.74 0.27 -11.73
CA GLY A 6 -3.89 -0.23 -10.98
C GLY A 6 -3.66 -0.40 -9.46
N LEU A 7 -2.45 -0.17 -8.95
CA LEU A 7 -2.17 -0.27 -7.52
C LEU A 7 -2.90 0.83 -6.73
N GLU A 8 -3.06 2.02 -7.31
CA GLU A 8 -3.78 3.11 -6.67
C GLU A 8 -5.26 2.76 -6.44
N GLU A 9 -5.90 2.18 -7.46
CA GLU A 9 -7.28 1.71 -7.37
C GLU A 9 -7.41 0.51 -6.43
N TYR A 10 -6.40 -0.37 -6.40
CA TYR A 10 -6.38 -1.53 -5.51
C TYR A 10 -6.39 -1.14 -4.03
N VAL A 11 -5.52 -0.22 -3.61
CA VAL A 11 -5.45 0.22 -2.20
C VAL A 11 -6.69 1.00 -1.74
N LYS A 12 -7.53 1.45 -2.69
CA LYS A 12 -8.82 2.10 -2.44
C LYS A 12 -9.99 1.10 -2.35
N ARG A 13 -9.78 -0.19 -2.64
CA ARG A 13 -10.84 -1.20 -2.61
C ARG A 13 -11.32 -1.44 -1.19
N GLN A 14 -12.62 -1.68 -1.05
CA GLN A 14 -13.25 -1.96 0.24
C GLN A 14 -12.63 -3.19 0.92
N GLU A 15 -12.23 -4.20 0.15
CA GLU A 15 -11.57 -5.41 0.67
C GLU A 15 -10.24 -5.06 1.35
N PHE A 16 -9.35 -4.34 0.67
CA PHE A 16 -8.06 -3.91 1.22
C PHE A 16 -8.23 -3.09 2.51
N LEU A 17 -9.14 -2.10 2.48
CA LEU A 17 -9.40 -1.23 3.61
C LEU A 17 -10.00 -2.00 4.78
N LYS A 18 -10.93 -2.93 4.52
CA LYS A 18 -11.58 -3.73 5.56
C LYS A 18 -10.60 -4.67 6.26
N GLU A 19 -9.74 -5.36 5.52
CA GLU A 19 -8.74 -6.28 6.09
C GLU A 19 -7.74 -5.56 7.00
N LEU A 20 -7.42 -4.30 6.67
CA LEU A 20 -6.54 -3.46 7.49
C LEU A 20 -7.29 -2.63 8.54
N ASN A 21 -8.61 -2.76 8.67
CA ASN A 21 -9.43 -1.91 9.55
C ASN A 21 -9.25 -0.41 9.30
N ILE A 22 -9.10 -0.03 8.03
CA ILE A 22 -8.98 1.35 7.58
C ILE A 22 -10.37 1.90 7.21
N PRO A 23 -10.79 3.04 7.77
CA PRO A 23 -12.03 3.70 7.37
C PRO A 23 -12.00 4.11 5.90
N LYS A 24 -13.13 3.94 5.20
CA LYS A 24 -13.25 4.14 3.74
C LYS A 24 -12.82 5.53 3.24
N ASP A 25 -13.07 6.57 4.04
CA ASP A 25 -12.75 7.96 3.70
C ASP A 25 -11.37 8.40 4.19
N SER A 26 -10.54 7.46 4.66
CA SER A 26 -9.18 7.78 5.12
C SER A 26 -8.28 8.13 3.94
N LYS A 27 -7.60 9.27 4.04
CA LYS A 27 -6.48 9.59 3.16
C LYS A 27 -5.24 8.85 3.64
N ILE A 28 -4.74 7.92 2.82
CA ILE A 28 -3.47 7.22 3.05
C ILE A 28 -2.46 7.73 2.02
N ASP A 29 -1.37 8.30 2.49
CA ASP A 29 -0.25 8.71 1.64
C ASP A 29 0.80 7.58 1.62
N PHE A 30 0.97 6.98 0.44
CA PHE A 30 1.99 5.95 0.21
C PHE A 30 3.23 6.58 -0.40
N GLN A 31 4.40 6.27 0.17
CA GLN A 31 5.69 6.74 -0.29
C GLN A 31 6.53 5.55 -0.75
N LEU A 32 7.22 5.68 -1.88
CA LEU A 32 8.18 4.65 -2.31
C LEU A 32 9.31 4.57 -1.27
N LEU A 33 9.52 3.38 -0.71
CA LEU A 33 10.57 3.13 0.27
C LEU A 33 11.80 2.52 -0.39
N ALA A 34 11.61 1.46 -1.16
CA ALA A 34 12.68 0.75 -1.86
C ALA A 34 12.12 -0.11 -2.99
N GLN A 35 12.97 -0.43 -3.96
CA GLN A 35 12.69 -1.36 -5.05
C GLN A 35 13.85 -2.36 -5.16
N GLY A 36 13.53 -3.65 -5.04
CA GLY A 36 14.44 -4.75 -5.35
C GLY A 36 14.19 -5.29 -6.76
N GLU A 37 14.88 -6.36 -7.11
CA GLU A 37 14.78 -7.01 -8.44
C GLU A 37 13.35 -7.49 -8.75
N TYR A 38 12.64 -8.00 -7.73
CA TYR A 38 11.31 -8.59 -7.87
C TYR A 38 10.26 -8.04 -6.89
N ASN A 39 10.54 -6.93 -6.20
CA ASN A 39 9.61 -6.33 -5.27
C ASN A 39 9.71 -4.80 -5.22
N ILE A 40 8.60 -4.16 -4.93
CA ILE A 40 8.51 -2.73 -4.63
C ILE A 40 7.85 -2.58 -3.27
N ASN A 41 8.48 -1.79 -2.39
CA ASN A 41 8.00 -1.53 -1.04
C ASN A 41 7.54 -0.08 -0.95
N TYR A 42 6.32 0.12 -0.44
CA TYR A 42 5.76 1.42 -0.13
C TYR A 42 5.57 1.57 1.37
N LEU A 43 6.05 2.66 1.95
CA LEU A 43 5.78 3.05 3.33
C LEU A 43 4.48 3.83 3.40
N PHE A 44 3.66 3.57 4.41
CA PHE A 44 2.52 4.41 4.77
C PHE A 44 2.27 4.37 6.27
N THR A 45 1.63 5.41 6.79
CA THR A 45 1.18 5.45 8.18
C THR A 45 -0.27 5.02 8.27
N HIS A 46 -0.55 4.04 9.12
CA HIS A 46 -1.92 3.58 9.35
C HIS A 46 -2.77 4.71 9.96
N PRO A 47 -3.90 5.10 9.35
CA PRO A 47 -4.63 6.31 9.75
C PRO A 47 -5.25 6.20 11.15
N VAL A 48 -5.60 4.99 11.59
CA VAL A 48 -6.17 4.74 12.94
C VAL A 48 -5.09 4.49 13.98
N THR A 49 -4.29 3.43 13.86
CA THR A 49 -3.28 3.04 14.86
C THR A 49 -2.04 3.93 14.90
N LYS A 50 -1.78 4.71 13.84
CA LYS A 50 -0.57 5.54 13.65
C LYS A 50 0.73 4.76 13.48
N ASP A 51 0.65 3.45 13.28
CA ASP A 51 1.82 2.62 12.99
C ASP A 51 2.35 2.86 11.58
N ASN A 52 3.67 2.78 11.42
CA ASN A 52 4.30 2.79 10.11
C ASN A 52 4.32 1.36 9.55
N LEU A 53 3.67 1.18 8.41
CA LEU A 53 3.50 -0.10 7.74
C LEU A 53 4.13 -0.09 6.35
N ILE A 54 4.54 -1.27 5.88
CA ILE A 54 5.12 -1.45 4.55
C ILE A 54 4.16 -2.29 3.70
N LEU A 55 3.71 -1.71 2.59
CA LEU A 55 3.05 -2.44 1.51
C LEU A 55 4.10 -2.97 0.54
N ARG A 56 4.33 -4.29 0.56
CA ARG A 56 5.21 -4.98 -0.38
C ARG A 56 4.41 -5.53 -1.55
N VAL A 57 4.82 -5.16 -2.76
CA VAL A 57 4.25 -5.67 -4.00
C VAL A 57 5.32 -6.47 -4.75
N ASN A 58 5.05 -7.75 -5.00
CA ASN A 58 5.93 -8.58 -5.82
C ASN A 58 5.65 -8.32 -7.30
N THR A 59 6.69 -8.05 -8.09
CA THR A 59 6.58 -7.70 -9.52
C THR A 59 6.91 -8.87 -10.45
N ALA A 60 7.45 -9.96 -9.91
CA ALA A 60 7.64 -11.24 -10.58
C ALA A 60 7.46 -12.37 -9.57
N SER A 61 7.20 -13.59 -10.07
CA SER A 61 7.32 -14.80 -9.26
C SER A 61 8.79 -15.19 -9.19
N GLN A 62 9.25 -15.54 -7.99
CA GLN A 62 10.44 -16.39 -7.84
C GLN A 62 10.05 -17.85 -8.01
#